data_AF-A0A938VPD5-F1
#
_entry.id   AF-A0A938VPD5-F1
#
_cell.length_a   1.000
_cell.length_b   1.000
_cell.length_c   1.000
_cell.angle_alpha   90.00
_cell.angle_beta   90.00
_cell.angle_gamma   90.00
#
_symmetry.space_group_name_H-M   'P 1'
#
loop_
_entity.id
_entity.type
_entity.pdbx_description
1 polymer ?
#
loop_
_entity_poly.entity_id
_entity_poly.type
_entity_poly.pdbx_seq_one_letter_code
_entity_poly.pdbx_strand_id
1 'polypeptide(L)' 'MAVGALRAAALALEFGFIVGGSVIAGLLGGRWLDEVFHTEPAFFLAGLLLGLASGPFLIYLMVRYQQRKGR' A
#
# COMPACT_ATOMS: atom_id res chain seq x y z
N MET A 1 20.48 17.19 15.98
CA MET A 1 19.13 17.42 15.44
C MET A 1 18.98 16.99 13.97
N ALA A 2 19.91 17.34 13.07
CA ALA A 2 19.82 17.01 11.63
C ALA A 2 19.70 15.50 11.30
N VAL A 3 20.42 14.62 12.01
CA VAL A 3 20.37 13.16 11.78
C VAL A 3 19.00 12.55 12.11
N GLY A 4 18.27 13.12 13.08
CA GLY A 4 16.92 12.65 13.44
C GLY A 4 15.90 12.95 12.34
N ALA A 5 15.95 14.16 11.79
CA ALA A 5 15.06 14.58 10.69
C ALA A 5 15.28 13.74 9.42
N LEU A 6 16.54 13.44 9.08
CA LEU A 6 16.86 12.61 7.91
C LEU A 6 16.34 11.17 8.05
N ARG A 7 16.43 10.58 9.25
CA ARG A 7 15.86 9.25 9.53
C ARG A 7 14.34 9.23 9.43
N ALA A 8 13.67 10.27 9.96
CA ALA A 8 12.22 10.40 9.83
C ALA A 8 11.80 10.55 8.36
N ALA A 9 12.54 11.34 7.58
CA ALA A 9 12.30 11.50 6.15
C ALA A 9 12.50 10.18 5.39
N ALA A 10 13.55 9.41 5.68
CA ALA A 10 13.79 8.11 5.05
C ALA A 10 12.65 7.12 5.32
N LEU A 11 12.18 7.03 6.58
CA LEU A 11 11.02 6.22 6.93
C LEU A 11 9.76 6.67 6.19
N ALA A 12 9.48 7.97 6.18
CA ALA A 12 8.31 8.52 5.48
C ALA A 12 8.34 8.21 3.97
N LEU A 13 9.51 8.32 3.35
CA LEU A 13 9.72 7.97 1.95
C LEU A 13 9.52 6.47 1.71
N GLU A 14 10.06 5.61 2.56
CA GLU A 14 9.89 4.16 2.47
C GLU A 14 8.41 3.77 2.52
N PHE A 15 7.66 4.28 3.52
CA PHE A 15 6.23 4.06 3.61
C PHE A 15 5.47 4.62 2.40
N GLY A 16 5.81 5.84 1.98
CA GLY A 16 5.20 6.47 0.81
C GLY A 16 5.43 5.66 -0.47
N PHE A 17 6.61 5.11 -0.65
CA PHE A 17 6.96 4.30 -1.82
C PHE A 17 6.24 2.95 -1.81
N ILE A 18 6.17 2.28 -0.65
CA ILE A 18 5.46 1.01 -0.50
C ILE A 18 3.96 1.20 -0.76
N VAL A 19 3.33 2.18 -0.11
CA VAL A 19 1.88 2.44 -0.23
C VAL A 19 1.54 3.00 -1.60
N GLY A 20 2.30 3.98 -2.09
CA GLY A 20 2.08 4.57 -3.41
C GLY A 20 2.30 3.54 -4.51
N GLY A 21 3.36 2.74 -4.41
CA GLY A 21 3.67 1.68 -5.36
C GLY A 21 2.60 0.60 -5.41
N SER A 22 2.09 0.14 -4.26
CA SER A 22 1.03 -0.88 -4.22
C SER A 22 -0.29 -0.36 -4.77
N VAL A 23 -0.66 0.89 -4.48
CA VAL A 23 -1.86 1.54 -5.04
C VAL A 23 -1.73 1.67 -6.57
N ILE A 24 -0.61 2.22 -7.07
CA ILE A 24 -0.39 2.39 -8.50
C ILE A 24 -0.40 1.03 -9.21
N ALA A 25 0.27 0.01 -8.66
CA ALA A 25 0.27 -1.33 -9.22
C ALA A 25 -1.14 -1.93 -9.25
N GLY A 26 -1.94 -1.73 -8.19
CA GLY A 26 -3.33 -2.17 -8.14
C GLY A 26 -4.22 -1.47 -9.17
N LEU A 27 -4.08 -0.15 -9.35
CA LEU A 27 -4.82 0.60 -10.37
C LEU A 27 -4.45 0.17 -11.78
N LEU A 28 -3.15 0.12 -12.10
CA LEU A 28 -2.68 -0.22 -13.45
C LEU A 28 -3.00 -1.69 -13.78
N GLY A 29 -2.80 -2.60 -12.83
CA GLY A 29 -3.18 -4.00 -12.99
C GLY A 29 -4.68 -4.19 -13.13
N GLY A 30 -5.47 -3.49 -12.33
CA GLY A 30 -6.94 -3.51 -12.42
C GLY A 30 -7.44 -2.97 -13.76
N ARG A 31 -6.87 -1.87 -14.22
CA ARG A 31 -7.18 -1.30 -15.54
C ARG A 31 -6.82 -2.25 -16.68
N TRP A 32 -5.64 -2.85 -16.63
CA TRP A 32 -5.20 -3.81 -17.65
C TRP A 32 -6.13 -5.04 -17.69
N LEU A 33 -6.56 -5.54 -16.54
CA LEU A 33 -7.55 -6.62 -16.47
C LEU A 33 -8.89 -6.19 -17.06
N ASP A 34 -9.36 -4.99 -16.73
CA ASP A 34 -10.60 -4.46 -17.27
C ASP A 34 -10.57 -4.33 -18.81
N GLU A 35 -9.43 -3.91 -19.38
CA GLU A 35 -9.24 -3.83 -20.84
C GLU A 35 -9.24 -5.22 -21.51
N VAL A 36 -8.68 -6.24 -20.85
CA VAL A 36 -8.65 -7.62 -21.37
C VAL A 36 -10.01 -8.32 -21.26
N PHE A 37 -10.72 -8.11 -20.16
CA PHE A 37 -12.00 -8.78 -19.89
C PHE A 37 -13.23 -7.97 -20.33
N HIS A 38 -13.04 -6.75 -20.83
CA HIS A 38 -14.11 -5.79 -21.14
C HIS A 38 -15.06 -5.54 -19.96
N THR A 39 -14.51 -5.57 -18.75
CA THR A 39 -15.25 -5.36 -17.49
C THR A 39 -15.09 -3.95 -16.94
N GLU A 40 -14.61 -3.02 -17.75
CA GLU A 40 -14.37 -1.62 -17.33
C GLU A 40 -15.61 -1.03 -16.62
N PRO A 41 -15.48 -0.51 -15.38
CA PRO A 41 -14.26 -0.29 -14.58
C PRO A 41 -14.18 -1.18 -13.30
N ALA A 42 -14.61 -2.45 -13.35
CA ALA A 42 -14.76 -3.28 -12.16
C ALA A 42 -13.42 -3.63 -11.48
N PHE A 43 -12.43 -4.15 -12.22
CA PHE A 43 -11.12 -4.52 -11.66
C PHE A 43 -10.28 -3.30 -11.29
N PHE A 44 -10.45 -2.17 -11.98
CA PHE A 44 -9.86 -0.89 -11.60
C PHE A 44 -10.36 -0.44 -10.22
N LEU A 45 -11.69 -0.47 -9.99
CA LEU A 45 -12.25 -0.14 -8.68
C LEU A 45 -11.80 -1.14 -7.60
N ALA A 46 -11.79 -2.44 -7.91
CA ALA A 46 -11.31 -3.45 -6.98
C ALA A 46 -9.84 -3.24 -6.61
N GLY A 47 -8.97 -2.97 -7.59
CA GLY A 47 -7.55 -2.66 -7.40
C GLY A 47 -7.32 -1.41 -6.55
N LEU A 48 -8.10 -0.34 -6.79
CA LEU A 48 -8.09 0.87 -5.98
C LEU A 48 -8.49 0.60 -4.52
N LEU A 49 -9.60 -0.12 -4.31
CA LEU A 49 -10.10 -0.46 -2.98
C LEU A 49 -9.12 -1.34 -2.21
N LEU A 50 -8.53 -2.34 -2.88
CA LEU A 50 -7.50 -3.19 -2.29
C LEU A 50 -6.23 -2.39 -1.95
N GLY A 51 -5.80 -1.48 -2.83
CA GLY A 51 -4.68 -0.59 -2.58
C GLY A 51 -4.91 0.29 -1.35
N LEU A 52 -6.07 0.94 -1.26
CA LEU A 52 -6.47 1.76 -0.11
C LEU A 52 -6.60 0.96 1.19
N ALA A 53 -7.22 -0.21 1.13
CA ALA A 53 -7.39 -1.09 2.30
C ALA A 53 -6.07 -1.68 2.79
N SER A 54 -5.10 -1.90 1.89
CA SER A 54 -3.81 -2.49 2.22
C SER A 54 -3.01 -1.67 3.22
N GLY A 55 -3.04 -0.32 3.13
CA GLY A 55 -2.27 0.56 4.00
C GLY A 55 -2.61 0.39 5.49
N PRO A 56 -3.84 0.69 5.93
CA PRO A 56 -4.27 0.48 7.32
C PRO A 56 -4.14 -0.99 7.76
N PHE A 57 -4.42 -1.94 6.86
CA PHE A 57 -4.35 -3.36 7.17
C PHE A 57 -2.91 -3.83 7.45
N LEU A 58 -1.93 -3.37 6.68
CA LEU A 58 -0.51 -3.64 6.90
C LEU A 58 -0.03 -3.07 8.23
N ILE A 59 -0.42 -1.83 8.56
CA ILE A 59 -0.09 -1.20 9.84
C ILE A 59 -0.67 -2.01 11.00
N TYR A 60 -1.95 -2.39 10.90
CA TYR A 60 -2.60 -3.25 11.90
C TYR A 60 -1.86 -4.58 12.08
N LEU A 61 -1.50 -5.25 10.99
CA LEU A 61 -0.78 -6.53 11.02
C LEU A 61 0.61 -6.38 11.66
N MET A 62 1.31 -5.29 11.35
CA MET A 62 2.65 -5.01 11.88
C MET A 62 2.61 -4.79 13.39
N VAL A 63 1.64 -4.01 13.88
CA VAL A 63 1.41 -3.81 15.32
C VAL A 63 1.05 -5.13 15.99
N ARG A 64 0.15 -5.92 15.39
CA ARG A 64 -0.25 -7.23 15.92
C ARG A 64 0.92 -8.21 15.98
N TYR A 65 1.81 -8.18 14.98
CA TYR A 65 3.00 -9.02 14.92
C TYR A 65 3.99 -8.65 16.02
N GLN A 66 4.26 -7.36 16.23
CA GLN A 66 5.13 -6.90 17.31
C GLN A 66 4.58 -7.30 18.70
N GLN A 67 3.27 -7.21 18.90
CA GLN A 67 2.59 -7.64 20.12
C GLN A 67 2.69 -9.16 20.40
N ARG A 68 2.85 -9.99 19.36
CA ARG A 68 3.08 -11.44 19.51
C ARG A 68 4.52 -11.80 19.81
N LYS A 69 5.49 -11.00 19.34
CA LYS A 69 6.92 -11.26 19.51
C LYS A 69 7.48 -10.74 20.84
N GLY A 70 6.75 -9.87 21.53
CA GLY A 70 7.08 -9.34 22.86
C GLY A 70 6.51 -10.11 24.06
N ARG A 71 6.02 -11.34 23.86
CA ARG A 71 5.67 -12.27 24.94
C ARG A 71 6.56 -13.50 24.89
#